data_AF-A0ABC8TJG0-F1
#
_entry.id   AF-A0ABC8TJG0-F1
#
_cell.length_a   1.000
_cell.length_b   1.000
_cell.length_c   1.000
_cell.angle_alpha   90.00
_cell.angle_beta   90.00
_cell.angle_gamma   90.00
#
_symmetry.space_group_name_H-M   'P 1'
#
loop_
_entity.id
_entity.type
_entity.pdbx_description
1 polymer ?
#
loop_
_entity_poly.entity_id
_entity_poly.type
_entity_poly.pdbx_seq_one_letter_code
_entity_poly.pdbx_strand_id
1 'polypeptide(L)'
;MAQETLGEWGGTLATVTYVFLGYTSLIAYSSKSGEILYHLINIPESISGFFFTALFTILISVGGTRATDQVNQWLTTSMIGLLLAIEVLAVVFGGWSGLGGSGDWGKVPATLPVMIFCLVYHDLAPVLCAYLGGDLTRIRASVLLGSVVPLLALLVWNAIAIGLSGQADQGADPVELLMG
;
A
#
# COMPACT_ATOMS: atom_id res chain seq x y z
N MET A 1 -10.88 7.91 -23.61
CA MET A 1 -10.73 6.45 -23.63
C MET A 1 -12.00 5.72 -23.21
N ALA A 2 -12.43 5.69 -21.93
CA ALA A 2 -13.60 4.88 -21.52
C ALA A 2 -14.89 5.20 -22.30
N GLN A 3 -15.16 6.48 -22.57
CA GLN A 3 -16.32 6.93 -23.33
C GLN A 3 -16.23 6.61 -24.84
N GLU A 4 -15.01 6.52 -25.39
CA GLU A 4 -14.76 6.13 -26.79
C GLU A 4 -14.82 4.62 -27.01
N THR A 5 -14.57 3.81 -25.97
CA THR A 5 -14.54 2.34 -26.08
C THR A 5 -15.84 1.67 -25.62
N LEU A 6 -16.52 2.22 -24.61
CA LEU A 6 -17.72 1.62 -23.99
C LEU A 6 -19.00 2.45 -24.24
N GLY A 7 -18.90 3.56 -24.97
CA GLY A 7 -20.00 4.49 -25.20
C GLY A 7 -20.29 5.39 -23.99
N GLU A 8 -21.30 6.25 -24.13
CA GLU A 8 -21.62 7.34 -23.20
C GLU A 8 -22.04 6.83 -21.81
N TRP A 9 -22.78 5.72 -21.78
CA TRP A 9 -23.17 5.03 -20.55
C TRP A 9 -21.99 4.40 -19.81
N GLY A 10 -21.11 3.70 -20.54
CA GLY A 10 -19.91 3.09 -19.95
C GLY A 10 -18.89 4.12 -19.48
N GLY A 11 -18.76 5.24 -20.21
CA GLY A 11 -17.96 6.39 -19.78
C GLY A 11 -18.48 6.98 -18.46
N THR A 12 -19.79 7.22 -18.37
CA THR A 12 -20.42 7.78 -17.16
C THR A 12 -20.26 6.85 -15.95
N LEU A 13 -20.52 5.54 -16.12
CA LEU A 13 -20.34 4.55 -15.05
C LEU A 13 -18.87 4.52 -14.59
N ALA A 14 -17.91 4.50 -15.51
CA ALA A 14 -16.49 4.50 -15.18
C ALA A 14 -16.09 5.77 -14.42
N THR A 15 -16.57 6.95 -14.83
CA THR A 15 -16.30 8.21 -14.14
C THR A 15 -16.87 8.20 -12.72
N VAL A 16 -18.12 7.75 -12.53
CA VAL A 16 -18.74 7.66 -11.20
C VAL A 16 -17.94 6.73 -10.28
N THR A 17 -17.59 5.53 -10.78
CA THR A 17 -16.79 4.57 -10.01
C THR A 17 -15.42 5.13 -9.67
N TYR A 18 -14.76 5.83 -10.60
CA TYR A 18 -13.44 6.42 -10.37
C TYR A 18 -13.48 7.54 -9.32
N VAL A 19 -14.48 8.42 -9.38
CA VAL A 19 -14.68 9.49 -8.39
C VAL A 19 -15.01 8.89 -7.02
N PHE A 20 -15.87 7.87 -6.97
CA PHE A 20 -16.22 7.17 -5.73
C PHE A 20 -15.02 6.48 -5.10
N LEU A 21 -14.21 5.79 -5.91
CA LEU A 21 -12.96 5.17 -5.47
C LEU A 21 -12.00 6.22 -4.89
N GLY A 22 -11.78 7.32 -5.62
CA GLY A 22 -10.92 8.41 -5.17
C GLY A 22 -11.36 9.01 -3.84
N TYR A 23 -12.66 9.27 -3.67
CA TYR A 23 -13.22 9.78 -2.41
C TYR A 23 -13.02 8.80 -1.25
N THR A 24 -13.31 7.52 -1.49
CA THR A 24 -13.19 6.48 -0.45
C THR A 24 -11.73 6.30 -0.03
N SER A 25 -10.79 6.30 -0.98
CA SER A 25 -9.35 6.26 -0.69
C SER A 25 -8.90 7.49 0.11
N LEU A 26 -9.37 8.69 -0.24
CA LEU A 26 -9.04 9.91 0.51
C LEU A 26 -9.47 9.82 1.97
N ILE A 27 -10.68 9.33 2.23
CA ILE A 27 -11.21 9.14 3.59
C ILE A 27 -10.37 8.10 4.34
N ALA A 28 -10.08 6.95 3.70
CA ALA A 28 -9.29 5.90 4.33
C ALA A 28 -7.87 6.39 4.70
N TYR A 29 -7.19 7.11 3.82
CA TYR A 29 -5.86 7.67 4.09
C TYR A 29 -5.89 8.78 5.14
N SER A 30 -6.91 9.64 5.14
CA SER A 30 -7.10 10.65 6.19
C SER A 30 -7.34 10.01 7.56
N SER A 31 -8.16 8.96 7.63
CA SER A 31 -8.39 8.22 8.87
C SER A 31 -7.11 7.54 9.38
N LYS A 32 -6.36 6.87 8.50
CA LYS A 32 -5.16 6.14 8.91
C LYS A 32 -4.02 7.07 9.31
N SER A 33 -3.83 8.18 8.60
CA SER A 33 -2.86 9.20 8.99
C SER A 33 -3.21 9.84 10.33
N GLY A 34 -4.49 10.04 10.61
CA GLY A 34 -4.98 10.54 11.90
C GLY A 34 -4.63 9.63 13.07
N GLU A 35 -4.80 8.32 12.91
CA GLU A 35 -4.44 7.28 13.90
C GLU A 35 -2.92 7.25 14.16
N ILE A 36 -2.09 7.33 13.11
CA ILE A 36 -0.62 7.35 13.24
C ILE A 36 -0.17 8.61 13.99
N LEU A 37 -0.73 9.78 13.67
CA LEU A 37 -0.43 11.03 14.37
C LEU A 37 -0.89 10.99 15.83
N TYR A 38 -2.04 10.38 16.11
CA TYR A 38 -2.53 10.18 17.47
C TYR A 38 -1.54 9.35 18.29
N HIS A 39 -1.01 8.25 17.73
CA HIS A 39 -0.01 7.44 18.40
C HIS A 39 1.34 8.15 18.63
N LEU A 40 1.73 9.07 17.75
CA LEU A 40 3.05 9.73 17.83
C LEU A 40 3.04 11.02 18.67
N ILE A 41 1.94 11.79 18.64
CA ILE A 41 1.87 13.14 19.24
C ILE A 41 0.73 13.24 20.29
N ASN A 42 -0.09 12.19 20.46
CA ASN A 42 -1.22 12.15 21.41
C ASN A 42 -2.26 13.28 21.16
N ILE A 43 -2.40 13.71 19.90
CA ILE A 43 -3.38 14.73 19.47
C ILE A 43 -4.67 14.03 19.02
N PRO A 44 -5.87 14.52 19.41
CA PRO A 44 -7.15 13.94 19.01
C PRO A 44 -7.27 13.70 17.50
N GLU A 45 -7.78 12.52 17.12
CA GLU A 45 -7.87 12.03 15.73
C GLU A 45 -8.61 13.00 14.79
N SER A 46 -9.61 13.73 15.29
CA SER A 46 -10.37 14.69 14.49
C SER A 46 -9.53 15.91 14.07
N ILE A 47 -8.55 16.31 14.88
CA ILE A 47 -7.68 17.46 14.61
C ILE A 47 -6.53 17.04 13.68
N SER A 48 -6.00 15.83 13.85
CA SER A 48 -4.92 15.30 13.00
C SER A 48 -5.36 15.08 11.56
N GLY A 49 -6.57 14.53 11.34
CA GLY A 49 -7.15 14.38 10.01
C GLY A 49 -7.34 15.72 9.29
N PHE A 50 -7.83 16.75 10.00
CA PHE A 50 -7.97 18.09 9.44
C PHE A 50 -6.61 18.70 9.07
N PHE A 51 -5.61 18.58 9.93
CA PHE A 51 -4.27 19.12 9.67
C PHE A 51 -3.61 18.45 8.47
N PHE A 52 -3.75 17.13 8.35
CA PHE A 52 -3.23 16.36 7.21
C PHE A 52 -3.89 16.79 5.89
N THR A 53 -5.23 16.85 5.84
CA THR A 53 -5.95 17.28 4.64
C THR A 53 -5.67 18.75 4.28
N ALA A 54 -5.55 19.63 5.28
CA ALA A 54 -5.21 21.03 5.07
C ALA A 54 -3.80 21.20 4.50
N LEU A 55 -2.81 20.45 5.00
CA LEU A 55 -1.44 20.47 4.51
C LEU A 55 -1.38 20.09 3.01
N PHE A 56 -2.01 18.99 2.62
CA PHE A 56 -2.03 18.57 1.21
C PHE A 56 -2.82 19.54 0.33
N THR A 57 -3.92 20.11 0.84
CA THR A 57 -4.71 21.11 0.11
C THR A 57 -3.89 22.37 -0.13
N ILE A 58 -3.19 22.88 0.88
CA ILE A 58 -2.30 24.05 0.75
C ILE A 58 -1.15 23.74 -0.22
N LEU A 59 -0.56 22.55 -0.12
CA LEU A 59 0.53 22.13 -1.01
C LEU A 59 0.09 22.14 -2.48
N ILE A 60 -1.10 21.61 -2.77
CA ILE A 60 -1.67 21.56 -4.13
C ILE A 60 -2.06 22.97 -4.61
N SER A 61 -2.74 23.75 -3.76
CA SER A 61 -3.23 25.08 -4.12
C SER A 61 -2.11 26.12 -4.31
N VAL A 62 -1.05 26.06 -3.49
CA VAL A 62 0.04 27.05 -3.50
C VAL A 62 1.24 26.58 -4.33
N GLY A 63 1.59 25.30 -4.25
CA GLY A 63 2.76 24.74 -4.95
C GLY A 63 2.54 24.47 -6.44
N GLY A 64 1.27 24.40 -6.87
CA GLY A 64 0.92 24.01 -8.24
C GLY A 64 1.31 22.56 -8.55
N THR A 65 1.10 22.17 -9.81
CA THR A 65 1.32 20.78 -10.26
C THR A 65 2.78 20.35 -10.16
N ARG A 66 3.73 21.26 -10.42
CA ARG A 66 5.16 20.92 -10.47
C ARG A 66 5.79 20.70 -9.09
N ALA A 67 5.43 21.51 -8.09
CA ALA A 67 5.93 21.29 -6.73
C ALA A 67 5.28 20.06 -6.10
N THR A 68 3.98 19.84 -6.35
CA THR A 68 3.27 18.64 -5.88
C THR A 68 3.89 17.37 -6.46
N ASP A 69 4.26 17.37 -7.75
CA ASP A 69 4.92 16.22 -8.38
C ASP A 69 6.31 15.93 -7.77
N GLN A 70 7.11 16.96 -7.49
CA GLN A 70 8.41 16.79 -6.84
C GLN A 70 8.30 16.23 -5.42
N VAL A 71 7.35 16.74 -4.62
CA VAL A 71 7.10 16.24 -3.27
C VAL A 71 6.60 14.79 -3.33
N ASN A 72 5.68 14.48 -4.25
CA ASN A 72 5.18 13.13 -4.44
C ASN A 72 6.29 12.14 -4.84
N GLN A 73 7.20 12.54 -5.73
CA GLN A 73 8.36 11.72 -6.09
C GLN A 73 9.26 11.46 -4.87
N TRP A 74 9.57 12.50 -4.09
CA TRP A 74 10.42 12.35 -2.90
C TRP A 74 9.77 11.46 -1.83
N LEU A 75 8.46 11.64 -1.57
CA LEU A 75 7.67 10.78 -0.69
C LEU A 75 7.67 9.33 -1.16
N THR A 76 7.49 9.11 -2.46
CA THR A 76 7.50 7.76 -3.05
C THR A 76 8.86 7.10 -2.91
N THR A 77 9.95 7.82 -3.20
CA THR A 77 11.32 7.30 -3.02
C THR A 77 11.60 7.00 -1.54
N SER A 78 11.17 7.87 -0.62
CA SER A 78 11.31 7.63 0.82
C SER A 78 10.52 6.41 1.28
N MET A 79 9.28 6.23 0.82
CA MET A 79 8.45 5.07 1.11
C MET A 79 9.13 3.77 0.65
N ILE A 80 9.63 3.73 -0.58
CA ILE A 80 10.36 2.57 -1.11
C ILE A 80 11.63 2.30 -0.29
N GLY A 81 12.38 3.35 0.06
CA GLY A 81 13.59 3.23 0.87
C GLY A 81 13.32 2.67 2.28
N LEU A 82 12.27 3.15 2.95
CA LEU A 82 11.86 2.67 4.26
C LEU A 82 11.37 1.22 4.20
N LEU A 83 10.60 0.87 3.18
CA LEU A 83 10.13 -0.49 2.95
C LEU A 83 11.31 -1.46 2.81
N LEU A 84 12.27 -1.15 1.94
CA LEU A 84 13.48 -1.96 1.76
C LEU A 84 14.31 -2.04 3.04
N ALA A 85 14.42 -0.94 3.80
CA ALA A 85 15.15 -0.94 5.06
C ALA A 85 14.52 -1.89 6.09
N ILE A 86 13.19 -1.86 6.23
CA ILE A 86 12.45 -2.76 7.13
C ILE A 86 12.62 -4.21 6.69
N GLU A 87 12.56 -4.50 5.39
CA GLU A 87 12.76 -5.85 4.84
C GLU A 87 14.17 -6.38 5.12
N VAL A 88 15.21 -5.58 4.86
CA VAL A 88 16.59 -5.96 5.15
C VAL A 88 16.76 -6.22 6.64
N LEU A 89 16.22 -5.34 7.48
CA LEU A 89 16.27 -5.51 8.94
C LEU A 89 15.59 -6.81 9.36
N ALA A 90 14.39 -7.09 8.84
CA ALA A 90 13.65 -8.29 9.19
C ALA A 90 14.34 -9.59 8.72
N VAL A 91 15.03 -9.56 7.57
CA VAL A 91 15.86 -10.69 7.12
C VAL A 91 17.07 -10.88 8.04
N VAL A 92 17.77 -9.80 8.41
CA VAL A 92 18.96 -9.85 9.27
C VAL A 92 18.63 -10.28 10.70
N PHE A 93 17.51 -9.81 11.26
CA PHE A 93 17.07 -10.11 12.62
C PHE A 93 16.29 -11.42 12.76
N GLY A 94 16.28 -12.27 11.72
CA GLY A 94 15.84 -13.66 11.85
C GLY A 94 14.34 -13.90 11.64
N GLY A 95 13.66 -13.09 10.82
CA GLY A 95 12.25 -13.32 10.45
C GLY A 95 11.94 -14.67 9.77
N TRP A 96 12.95 -15.51 9.57
CA TRP A 96 12.87 -16.86 9.01
C TRP A 96 12.64 -17.95 10.06
N SER A 97 12.75 -17.63 11.36
CA SER A 97 12.73 -18.64 12.44
C SER A 97 11.39 -19.37 12.62
N GLY A 98 10.30 -18.87 12.04
CA GLY A 98 8.95 -19.44 12.18
C GLY A 98 8.40 -20.15 10.93
N LEU A 99 9.19 -20.37 9.88
CA LEU A 99 8.74 -21.06 8.65
C LEU A 99 8.40 -22.56 8.83
N GLY A 100 8.51 -23.10 10.06
CA GLY A 100 8.21 -24.49 10.39
C GLY A 100 6.77 -24.77 10.84
N GLY A 101 5.87 -23.78 10.81
CA GLY A 101 4.48 -23.94 11.25
C GLY A 101 3.63 -24.79 10.28
N SER A 102 2.93 -25.80 10.81
CA SER A 102 1.92 -26.56 10.06
C SER A 102 0.78 -25.64 9.64
N GLY A 103 0.67 -25.35 8.34
CA GLY A 103 -0.36 -24.45 7.80
C GLY A 103 -1.79 -24.96 8.07
N ASP A 104 -2.58 -24.15 8.74
CA ASP A 104 -4.01 -24.41 8.96
C ASP A 104 -4.81 -24.06 7.71
N TRP A 105 -5.08 -25.09 6.89
CA TRP A 105 -5.81 -24.98 5.62
C TRP A 105 -7.23 -24.43 5.78
N GLY A 106 -7.78 -24.40 7.00
CA GLY A 106 -9.08 -23.80 7.29
C GLY A 106 -9.12 -22.26 7.16
N LYS A 107 -7.96 -21.60 7.21
CA LYS A 107 -7.85 -20.12 7.14
C LYS A 107 -7.67 -19.57 5.71
N VAL A 108 -7.50 -20.45 4.72
CA VAL A 108 -7.34 -20.11 3.30
C VAL A 108 -8.51 -19.32 2.70
N PRO A 109 -9.79 -19.56 3.07
CA PRO A 109 -10.90 -18.77 2.53
C PRO A 109 -10.86 -17.30 2.95
N ALA A 110 -10.30 -17.00 4.13
CA ALA A 110 -10.20 -15.63 4.64
C ALA A 110 -9.07 -14.83 3.98
N THR A 111 -8.06 -15.48 3.42
CA THR A 111 -6.96 -14.83 2.68
C THR A 111 -7.26 -14.62 1.20
N LEU A 112 -8.30 -15.28 0.68
CA LEU A 112 -8.73 -15.20 -0.73
C LEU A 112 -9.07 -13.77 -1.19
N PRO A 113 -9.82 -12.96 -0.42
CA PRO A 113 -10.07 -11.56 -0.77
C PRO A 113 -8.79 -10.72 -0.86
N VAL A 114 -7.82 -10.97 0.02
CA VAL A 114 -6.52 -10.27 0.03
C VAL A 114 -5.68 -10.67 -1.19
N MET A 115 -5.68 -11.95 -1.57
CA MET A 115 -5.01 -12.43 -2.78
C MET A 115 -5.62 -11.81 -4.05
N ILE A 116 -6.95 -11.69 -4.11
CA ILE A 116 -7.65 -11.04 -5.22
C ILE A 116 -7.31 -9.54 -5.29
N PHE A 117 -7.19 -8.87 -4.15
CA PHE A 117 -6.78 -7.46 -4.09
C PHE A 117 -5.37 -7.23 -4.66
N CYS A 118 -4.43 -8.17 -4.46
CA CYS A 118 -3.11 -8.10 -5.08
C CYS A 118 -3.13 -8.20 -6.62
N LEU A 119 -4.23 -8.69 -7.22
CA LEU A 119 -4.40 -8.76 -8.69
C LEU A 119 -4.90 -7.44 -9.30
N VAL A 120 -5.13 -6.39 -8.51
CA VAL A 120 -5.59 -5.06 -8.94
C VAL A 120 -4.43 -4.25 -9.57
N TYR A 121 -3.66 -4.86 -10.47
CA TYR A 121 -2.70 -4.16 -11.33
C TYR A 121 -3.34 -3.74 -12.67
N HIS A 122 -4.51 -4.30 -13.01
CA HIS A 122 -5.21 -4.02 -14.26
C HIS A 122 -5.72 -2.56 -14.36
N ASP A 123 -6.04 -1.91 -13.25
CA ASP A 123 -6.58 -0.54 -13.25
C ASP A 123 -5.52 0.54 -13.52
N LEU A 124 -4.24 0.24 -13.29
CA LEU A 124 -3.13 1.18 -13.50
C LEU A 124 -2.62 1.21 -14.94
N ALA A 125 -2.87 0.15 -15.71
CA ALA A 125 -2.45 0.03 -17.11
C ALA A 125 -2.96 1.18 -18.01
N PRO A 126 -4.25 1.56 -18.00
CA PRO A 126 -4.73 2.67 -18.83
C PRO A 126 -4.18 4.04 -18.41
N VAL A 127 -3.91 4.24 -17.11
CA VAL A 127 -3.32 5.48 -16.58
C VAL A 127 -1.86 5.62 -17.02
N LEU A 128 -1.07 4.55 -16.92
CA LEU A 128 0.32 4.51 -17.39
C LEU A 128 0.43 4.75 -18.90
N CYS A 129 -0.47 4.16 -19.69
CA CYS A 129 -0.53 4.39 -21.13
C CYS A 129 -0.80 5.85 -21.48
N ALA A 130 -1.69 6.52 -20.73
CA ALA A 130 -1.96 7.95 -20.90
C ALA A 130 -0.77 8.83 -20.44
N TYR A 131 -0.07 8.43 -19.37
CA TYR A 131 1.03 9.21 -18.79
C TYR A 131 2.33 9.14 -19.62
N LEU A 132 2.62 8.00 -20.23
CA LEU A 132 3.83 7.79 -21.06
C LEU A 132 3.64 8.09 -22.55
N GLY A 133 2.49 8.67 -22.95
CA GLY A 133 2.25 9.10 -24.32
C GLY A 133 2.24 7.96 -25.36
N GLY A 134 1.94 6.73 -24.95
CA GLY A 134 1.81 5.57 -25.85
C GLY A 134 3.10 4.87 -26.28
N ASP A 135 4.27 5.19 -25.72
CA ASP A 135 5.53 4.48 -26.02
C ASP A 135 5.56 3.10 -25.34
N LEU A 136 5.13 2.07 -26.09
CA LEU A 136 4.97 0.67 -25.64
C LEU A 136 6.19 0.11 -24.91
N THR A 137 7.40 0.46 -25.38
CA THR A 137 8.66 -0.02 -24.81
C THR A 137 8.88 0.51 -23.40
N ARG A 138 8.65 1.82 -23.20
CA ARG A 138 8.79 2.49 -21.91
C ARG A 138 7.65 2.10 -20.96
N ILE A 139 6.44 1.94 -21.48
CA ILE A 139 5.29 1.46 -20.69
C ILE A 139 5.58 0.06 -20.15
N ARG A 140 6.04 -0.86 -21.01
CA ARG A 140 6.35 -2.23 -20.58
C ARG A 140 7.45 -2.27 -19.53
N ALA A 141 8.53 -1.50 -19.70
CA ALA A 141 9.61 -1.42 -18.71
C ALA A 141 9.14 -0.82 -17.39
N SER A 142 8.32 0.23 -17.43
CA SER A 142 7.78 0.89 -16.23
C SER A 142 6.81 -0.01 -15.48
N VAL A 143 5.96 -0.77 -16.19
CA VAL A 143 5.08 -1.78 -15.59
C VAL A 143 5.90 -2.92 -14.99
N LEU A 144 6.91 -3.44 -15.70
CA LEU A 144 7.75 -4.52 -15.18
C LEU A 144 8.50 -4.10 -13.91
N LEU A 145 9.22 -2.97 -13.93
CA LEU A 145 9.93 -2.46 -12.76
C LEU A 145 8.97 -2.09 -11.64
N GLY A 146 7.86 -1.42 -11.99
CA GLY A 146 6.82 -1.00 -11.04
C GLY A 146 6.08 -2.16 -10.38
N SER A 147 6.01 -3.33 -11.00
CA SER A 147 5.40 -4.53 -10.42
C SER A 147 6.39 -5.43 -9.69
N VAL A 148 7.63 -5.54 -10.17
CA VAL A 148 8.65 -6.39 -9.54
C VAL A 148 9.02 -5.89 -8.14
N VAL A 149 9.15 -4.58 -7.95
CA VAL A 149 9.52 -4.01 -6.64
C VAL A 149 8.47 -4.30 -5.56
N PRO A 150 7.17 -3.99 -5.74
CA PRO A 150 6.13 -4.36 -4.79
C PRO A 150 5.97 -5.88 -4.60
N LEU A 151 6.19 -6.67 -5.66
CA LEU A 151 6.09 -8.13 -5.58
C LEU A 151 7.16 -8.72 -4.66
N LEU A 152 8.42 -8.30 -4.84
CA LEU A 152 9.50 -8.74 -3.95
C LEU A 152 9.22 -8.32 -2.50
N ALA A 153 8.77 -7.09 -2.31
CA ALA A 153 8.42 -6.58 -1.00
C ALA A 153 7.30 -7.41 -0.32
N LEU A 154 6.24 -7.71 -1.07
CA LEU A 154 5.14 -8.55 -0.60
C LEU A 154 5.61 -9.96 -0.25
N LEU A 155 6.50 -10.57 -1.03
CA LEU A 155 7.01 -11.91 -0.74
C LEU A 155 7.83 -11.93 0.56
N VAL A 156 8.73 -10.96 0.73
CA VAL A 156 9.53 -10.82 1.95
C VAL A 156 8.63 -10.58 3.15
N TRP A 157 7.66 -9.67 3.03
CA TRP A 157 6.69 -9.39 4.09
C TRP A 157 5.83 -10.60 4.45
N ASN A 158 5.35 -11.37 3.47
CA ASN A 158 4.61 -12.61 3.75
C ASN A 158 5.46 -13.62 4.52
N ALA A 159 6.74 -13.79 4.16
CA ALA A 159 7.65 -14.67 4.88
C ALA A 159 7.84 -14.21 6.35
N ILE A 160 8.03 -12.91 6.58
CA ILE A 160 8.17 -12.33 7.91
C ILE A 160 6.88 -12.49 8.73
N ALA A 161 5.72 -12.18 8.14
CA ALA A 161 4.42 -12.28 8.79
C ALA A 161 4.10 -13.73 9.20
N ILE A 162 4.40 -14.70 8.31
CA ILE A 162 4.28 -16.13 8.63
C ILE A 162 5.26 -16.50 9.74
N GLY A 163 6.51 -16.05 9.67
CA GLY A 163 7.52 -16.30 10.71
C GLY A 163 7.13 -15.80 12.10
N LEU A 164 6.59 -14.58 12.18
CA LEU A 164 6.06 -13.99 13.42
C LEU A 164 4.82 -14.74 13.92
N SER A 165 3.91 -15.12 13.01
CA SER A 165 2.70 -15.86 13.38
C SER A 165 2.99 -17.27 13.90
N GLY A 166 4.02 -17.94 13.38
CA GLY A 166 4.47 -19.24 13.87
C GLY A 166 5.06 -19.19 15.28
N GLN A 167 5.53 -18.02 15.74
CA GLN A 167 5.94 -17.77 17.12
C GLN A 167 4.76 -17.51 18.05
N ALA A 168 3.66 -16.95 17.55
CA ALA A 168 2.45 -16.68 18.34
C ALA A 168 1.63 -17.94 18.65
N ASP A 169 1.87 -19.06 17.96
CA ASP A 169 1.17 -20.35 18.16
C ASP A 169 1.95 -21.30 19.11
N GLN A 170 3.13 -20.91 19.59
CA GLN A 170 3.78 -21.59 20.70
C GLN A 170 3.13 -21.12 21.99
N GLY A 171 2.11 -21.85 22.45
CA GLY A 171 1.41 -21.67 23.72
C GLY A 171 2.31 -21.88 24.95
N ALA A 172 3.35 -21.07 25.07
CA ALA A 172 4.19 -20.95 26.25
C ALA A 172 3.89 -19.59 26.89
N ASP A 173 3.41 -19.63 28.13
CA ASP A 173 3.18 -18.44 28.94
C ASP A 173 4.45 -17.58 28.97
N PRO A 174 4.37 -16.29 28.58
CA PRO A 174 5.54 -15.39 28.50
C PRO A 174 6.20 -15.14 29.88
N VAL A 175 5.59 -15.61 30.96
CA VAL A 175 6.10 -15.52 32.34
C VAL A 175 7.09 -16.65 32.66
N GLU A 176 6.94 -17.86 32.11
CA GLU A 176 7.88 -18.97 32.36
C GLU A 176 9.22 -18.79 31.64
N LEU A 177 9.21 -18.16 30.45
CA LEU A 177 10.41 -17.84 29.68
C LEU A 177 11.28 -16.72 30.28
N LEU A 178 10.75 -15.96 31.25
CA LEU A 178 11.48 -14.90 31.97
C LEU A 178 12.07 -15.35 33.32
N MET A 179 11.78 -16.57 33.78
CA MET A 179 12.22 -17.10 35.08
C MET A 179 13.29 -18.21 34.99
N GLY A 180 13.80 -18.52 33.78
CA GLY A 180 14.90 -19.47 33.56
C GLY A 180 16.15 -18.81 33.03
#